data_AF-A0A2E2SBY9-F1
#
_entry.id   AF-A0A2E2SBY9-F1
#
_cell.length_a   1.000
_cell.length_b   1.000
_cell.length_c   1.000
_cell.angle_alpha   90.00
_cell.angle_beta   90.00
_cell.angle_gamma   90.00
#
_symmetry.space_group_name_H-M   'P 1'
#
loop_
_entity.id
_entity.type
_entity.pdbx_description
1 polymer ?
#
loop_
_entity_poly.entity_id
_entity_poly.type
_entity_poly.pdbx_seq_one_letter_code
_entity_poly.pdbx_strand_id
1 'polypeptide(L)'
;EITVVAHKIPVGLGEPVFDRLDAEICHGLMSINAVKGVEIGDGFDCVSKLGSEFRDEINSGGFLSNSAGGILGGISTGQDIIARLALKPTSSIRKPGRSLNTKGEEVEVVTTGRHDPCVGIRAVPIAEAMIAITLLDHYLRDKAQNKK
;
A
#
# COMPACT_ATOMS: atom_id res chain seq x y z
N GLU A 1 -8.87 -7.14 3.50
CA GLU A 1 -7.85 -6.09 3.55
C GLU A 1 -6.63 -6.62 4.28
N ILE A 2 -5.44 -6.08 4.00
CA ILE A 2 -4.21 -6.30 4.77
C ILE A 2 -3.68 -4.94 5.18
N THR A 3 -3.17 -4.83 6.40
CA THR A 3 -2.42 -3.67 6.88
C THR A 3 -0.96 -4.06 7.04
N VAL A 4 -0.06 -3.22 6.54
CA VAL A 4 1.39 -3.33 6.75
C VAL A 4 1.87 -2.06 7.43
N VAL A 5 2.69 -2.23 8.46
CA VAL A 5 3.23 -1.12 9.26
C VAL A 5 4.74 -1.17 9.22
N ALA A 6 5.36 -0.06 8.84
CA ALA A 6 6.81 0.10 8.86
C ALA A 6 7.21 1.00 10.03
N HIS A 7 7.99 0.42 10.96
CA HIS A 7 8.40 1.10 12.19
C HIS A 7 9.79 1.73 12.06
N LYS A 8 10.05 2.75 12.89
CA LYS A 8 11.38 3.37 13.05
C LYS A 8 11.97 3.89 11.73
N ILE A 9 11.11 4.45 10.88
CA ILE A 9 11.53 5.03 9.60
C ILE A 9 12.25 6.36 9.88
N PRO A 10 13.42 6.61 9.29
CA PRO A 10 14.09 7.91 9.40
C PRO A 10 13.18 9.04 8.93
N VAL A 11 13.26 10.21 9.57
CA VAL A 11 12.57 11.42 9.11
C VAL A 11 13.15 11.88 7.77
N GLY A 12 12.30 12.31 6.85
CA GLY A 12 12.71 12.98 5.60
C GLY A 12 12.96 12.06 4.40
N LEU A 13 12.66 10.77 4.49
CA LEU A 13 12.70 9.89 3.32
C LEU A 13 11.56 10.21 2.37
N GLY A 14 11.84 10.36 1.08
CA GLY A 14 10.85 10.66 0.04
C GLY A 14 11.35 11.74 -0.92
N GLU A 15 10.63 11.94 -2.01
CA GLU A 15 10.84 13.06 -2.93
C GLU A 15 9.53 13.87 -3.02
N PRO A 16 9.49 15.16 -2.61
CA PRO A 16 8.21 15.85 -2.37
C PRO A 16 7.29 16.02 -3.58
N VAL A 17 7.79 15.89 -4.81
CA VAL A 17 7.06 16.30 -6.01
C VAL A 17 6.63 15.13 -6.89
N PHE A 18 7.57 14.38 -7.46
CA PHE A 18 7.29 13.35 -8.47
C PHE A 18 7.29 11.94 -7.87
N ASP A 19 8.29 11.63 -7.06
CA ASP A 19 8.51 10.34 -6.41
C ASP A 19 8.18 10.46 -4.92
N ARG A 20 6.97 10.94 -4.61
CA ARG A 20 6.49 11.02 -3.23
C ARG A 20 6.50 9.63 -2.60
N LEU A 21 6.93 9.55 -1.35
CA LEU A 21 7.07 8.26 -0.66
C LEU A 21 5.75 7.47 -0.62
N ASP A 22 4.63 8.15 -0.34
CA ASP A 22 3.32 7.52 -0.34
C ASP A 22 2.86 7.10 -1.74
N ALA A 23 3.18 7.88 -2.78
CA ALA A 23 2.88 7.54 -4.16
C ALA A 23 3.63 6.27 -4.61
N GLU A 24 4.93 6.17 -4.30
CA GLU A 24 5.76 5.00 -4.63
C GLU A 24 5.36 3.77 -3.82
N ILE A 25 5.02 3.92 -2.54
CA ILE A 25 4.45 2.83 -1.73
C ILE A 25 3.12 2.36 -2.35
N CYS A 26 2.23 3.28 -2.70
CA CYS A 26 0.96 2.95 -3.35
C CYS A 26 1.18 2.24 -4.68
N HIS A 27 2.11 2.72 -5.51
CA HIS A 27 2.47 2.10 -6.78
C HIS A 27 2.98 0.67 -6.59
N GLY A 28 3.95 0.47 -5.70
CA GLY A 28 4.50 -0.84 -5.39
C GLY A 28 3.43 -1.81 -4.88
N LEU A 29 2.62 -1.38 -3.91
CA LEU A 29 1.55 -2.22 -3.37
C LEU A 29 0.45 -2.52 -4.38
N MET A 30 0.04 -1.54 -5.19
CA MET A 30 -0.97 -1.71 -6.25
C MET A 30 -0.48 -2.64 -7.37
N SER A 31 0.84 -2.77 -7.56
CA SER A 31 1.42 -3.72 -8.53
C SER A 31 1.25 -5.19 -8.14
N ILE A 32 0.94 -5.47 -6.86
CA ILE A 32 0.72 -6.84 -6.39
C ILE A 32 -0.57 -7.39 -7.01
N ASN A 33 -0.49 -8.58 -7.60
CA ASN A 33 -1.64 -9.25 -8.17
C ASN A 33 -2.81 -9.31 -7.19
N ALA A 34 -4.00 -9.03 -7.72
CA ALA A 34 -5.27 -8.92 -6.99
C ALA A 34 -5.45 -7.66 -6.12
N VAL A 35 -4.44 -6.82 -5.90
CA VAL A 35 -4.64 -5.53 -5.23
C VAL A 35 -5.47 -4.59 -6.12
N LYS A 36 -6.50 -3.98 -5.53
CA LYS A 36 -7.44 -3.08 -6.22
C LYS A 36 -7.55 -1.70 -5.57
N GLY A 37 -6.97 -1.52 -4.38
CA GLY A 37 -6.96 -0.26 -3.64
C GLY A 37 -5.80 -0.27 -2.65
N VAL A 38 -5.20 0.89 -2.47
CA VAL A 38 -4.16 1.13 -1.46
C VAL A 38 -4.46 2.45 -0.75
N GLU A 39 -4.25 2.46 0.56
CA GLU A 39 -4.52 3.57 1.45
C GLU A 39 -3.31 3.80 2.37
N ILE A 40 -3.06 5.06 2.73
CA ILE A 40 -2.04 5.46 3.70
C ILE A 40 -2.72 6.15 4.89
N GLY A 41 -2.28 5.84 6.11
CA GLY A 41 -2.79 6.50 7.32
C GLY A 41 -4.23 6.16 7.60
N ASP A 42 -5.12 7.16 7.67
CA ASP A 42 -6.57 6.97 7.73
C ASP A 42 -7.19 6.61 6.38
N GLY A 43 -6.46 6.73 5.27
CA GLY A 43 -6.92 6.27 3.97
C GLY A 43 -8.22 6.94 3.54
N PHE A 44 -9.20 6.14 3.10
CA PHE A 44 -10.50 6.68 2.68
C PHE A 44 -11.34 7.21 3.85
N ASP A 45 -11.03 6.88 5.10
CA ASP A 45 -11.77 7.44 6.24
C ASP A 45 -11.59 8.96 6.36
N CYS A 46 -10.52 9.53 5.77
CA CYS A 46 -10.27 10.97 5.73
C CYS A 46 -11.41 11.78 5.09
N VAL A 47 -12.18 11.19 4.16
CA VAL A 47 -13.24 11.90 3.42
C VAL A 47 -14.41 12.33 4.32
N SER A 48 -14.52 11.71 5.49
CA SER A 48 -15.57 11.98 6.48
C SER A 48 -15.13 12.94 7.59
N LYS A 49 -13.85 13.36 7.60
CA LYS A 49 -13.24 14.13 8.69
C LYS A 49 -13.11 15.61 8.36
N LEU A 50 -13.23 16.46 9.38
CA LEU A 50 -12.87 17.87 9.30
C LEU A 50 -11.34 18.03 9.31
N GLY A 51 -10.84 19.14 8.76
CA GLY A 51 -9.42 19.46 8.82
C GLY A 51 -8.86 19.60 10.24
N SER A 52 -9.71 19.96 11.22
CA SER A 52 -9.36 19.99 12.65
C SER A 52 -9.24 18.60 13.28
N GLU A 53 -9.81 17.58 12.64
CA GLU A 53 -9.82 16.19 13.14
C GLU A 53 -8.75 15.34 12.43
N PHE A 54 -8.47 15.63 11.15
CA PHE A 54 -7.48 14.90 10.37
C PHE A 54 -6.04 15.40 10.58
N ARG A 55 -5.86 16.66 10.98
CA ARG A 55 -4.53 17.24 11.18
C ARG A 55 -3.83 16.58 12.34
N ASP A 56 -2.65 16.03 12.09
CA ASP A 56 -1.76 15.55 13.14
C ASP A 56 -1.07 16.73 13.84
N GLU A 57 -1.50 17.02 15.08
CA GLU A 57 -0.91 18.06 15.92
C GLU A 57 0.46 17.65 16.45
N ILE A 58 1.32 18.64 16.73
CA ILE A 58 2.71 18.42 17.18
C ILE A 58 3.00 19.23 18.45
N ASN A 59 3.72 18.63 19.39
CA ASN A 59 4.29 19.31 20.55
C ASN A 59 5.80 19.01 20.67
N SER A 60 6.44 19.44 21.77
CA SER A 60 7.88 19.23 21.99
C SER A 60 8.30 17.75 22.06
N GLY A 61 7.35 16.83 22.27
CA GLY A 61 7.57 15.38 22.26
C GLY A 61 7.30 14.71 20.91
N GLY A 62 6.81 15.45 19.90
CA GLY A 62 6.49 14.92 18.57
C GLY A 62 5.00 15.00 18.24
N PHE A 63 4.58 14.23 17.24
CA PHE A 63 3.20 14.17 16.78
C PHE A 63 2.29 13.49 17.81
N LEU A 64 1.07 14.01 17.97
CA LEU A 64 0.06 13.53 18.92
C LEU A 64 -0.86 12.46 18.34
N SER A 65 -0.95 12.37 17.01
CA SER A 65 -1.73 11.40 16.25
C SER A 65 -1.03 11.05 14.94
N ASN A 66 -1.48 10.02 14.22
CA ASN A 66 -0.87 9.54 12.97
C ASN A 66 -1.90 9.30 11.86
N SER A 67 -2.81 10.25 11.69
CA SER A 67 -3.87 10.24 10.66
C SER A 67 -3.27 10.24 9.24
N ALA A 68 -2.12 10.90 9.07
CA ALA A 68 -1.36 10.93 7.82
C ALA A 68 -0.59 9.63 7.52
N GLY A 69 -0.51 8.69 8.46
CA GLY A 69 0.15 7.40 8.25
C GLY A 69 1.65 7.50 8.04
N GLY A 70 2.31 8.39 8.78
CA GLY A 70 3.77 8.53 8.81
C GLY A 70 4.36 9.27 7.62
N ILE A 71 3.53 9.81 6.72
CA ILE A 71 3.96 10.52 5.52
C ILE A 71 3.22 11.86 5.40
N LEU A 72 3.96 12.97 5.40
CA LEU A 72 3.43 14.32 5.21
C LEU A 72 4.21 15.02 4.11
N GLY A 73 3.50 15.62 3.15
CA GLY A 73 4.15 16.31 2.02
C GLY A 73 5.02 15.39 1.15
N GLY A 74 4.73 14.09 1.13
CA GLY A 74 5.50 13.10 0.36
C GLY A 74 6.80 12.62 1.02
N ILE A 75 7.06 13.01 2.27
CA ILE A 75 8.23 12.56 3.05
C ILE A 75 7.82 11.92 4.37
N SER A 76 8.66 11.03 4.90
CA SER A 76 8.43 10.37 6.18
C SER A 76 8.55 11.33 7.37
N THR A 77 7.63 11.22 8.33
CA THR A 77 7.58 12.06 9.54
C THR A 77 8.35 11.50 10.72
N GLY A 78 8.80 10.24 10.63
CA GLY A 78 9.38 9.47 11.74
C GLY A 78 8.36 8.68 12.56
N GLN A 79 7.07 8.92 12.35
CA GLN A 79 6.01 8.05 12.86
C GLN A 79 5.95 6.75 12.05
N ASP A 80 5.18 5.79 12.54
CA ASP A 80 4.93 4.55 11.81
C ASP A 80 4.27 4.84 10.46
N ILE A 81 4.81 4.25 9.39
CA ILE A 81 4.15 4.28 8.08
C ILE A 81 3.09 3.19 8.07
N ILE A 82 1.84 3.57 7.85
CA ILE A 82 0.70 2.65 7.86
C ILE A 82 0.12 2.59 6.46
N ALA A 83 0.21 1.43 5.82
CA ALA A 83 -0.37 1.18 4.51
C ALA A 83 -1.42 0.05 4.58
N ARG A 84 -2.58 0.26 3.97
CA ARG A 84 -3.63 -0.75 3.82
C ARG A 84 -3.84 -1.08 2.35
N LEU A 85 -4.05 -2.36 2.04
CA LEU A 85 -4.33 -2.82 0.69
C LEU A 85 -5.59 -3.69 0.63
N ALA A 86 -6.44 -3.39 -0.34
CA ALA A 86 -7.65 -4.12 -0.66
C ALA A 86 -7.36 -5.13 -1.77
N LEU A 87 -7.61 -6.42 -1.51
CA LEU A 87 -7.43 -7.49 -2.48
C LEU A 87 -8.78 -8.02 -2.96
N LYS A 88 -8.93 -8.19 -4.28
CA LYS A 88 -10.06 -8.93 -4.84
C LYS A 88 -9.98 -10.41 -4.47
N PRO A 89 -11.11 -11.13 -4.41
CA PRO A 89 -11.12 -12.59 -4.32
C PRO A 89 -10.43 -13.26 -5.52
N THR A 90 -9.98 -14.50 -5.31
CA THR A 90 -9.37 -15.33 -6.35
C THR A 90 -10.34 -15.53 -7.52
N SER A 91 -9.86 -15.35 -8.75
CA SER A 91 -10.70 -15.52 -9.95
C SER A 91 -10.92 -16.98 -10.34
N SER A 92 -9.97 -17.86 -10.01
CA SER A 92 -10.04 -19.29 -10.27
C SER A 92 -10.84 -20.00 -9.18
N ILE A 93 -12.11 -20.28 -9.46
CA ILE A 93 -13.02 -20.98 -8.56
C ILE A 93 -13.68 -22.16 -9.27
N ARG A 94 -14.18 -23.11 -8.50
CA ARG A 94 -14.87 -24.31 -9.03
C ARG A 94 -16.26 -24.03 -9.60
N LYS A 95 -16.80 -22.83 -9.36
CA LYS A 95 -18.10 -22.44 -9.91
C LYS A 95 -17.92 -22.14 -11.40
N PRO A 96 -18.68 -22.78 -12.30
CA PRO A 96 -18.64 -22.47 -13.72
C PRO A 96 -18.94 -20.98 -13.98
N GLY A 97 -18.23 -20.41 -14.96
CA GLY A 97 -18.39 -19.03 -15.39
C GLY A 97 -18.33 -18.90 -16.90
N ARG A 98 -19.09 -17.96 -17.46
CA ARG A 98 -19.08 -17.68 -18.90
C ARG A 98 -17.80 -16.92 -19.27
N SER A 99 -17.20 -17.27 -20.40
CA SER A 99 -16.03 -16.59 -20.95
C SER A 99 -15.97 -16.76 -22.47
N LEU A 100 -14.89 -16.26 -23.09
CA LEU A 100 -14.58 -16.47 -24.49
C LEU A 100 -13.26 -17.25 -24.62
N ASN A 101 -13.18 -18.17 -25.57
CA ASN A 101 -11.90 -18.78 -25.94
C ASN A 101 -11.08 -17.84 -26.84
N THR A 102 -9.87 -18.24 -27.23
CA THR A 102 -8.97 -17.41 -28.07
C THR A 102 -9.49 -17.18 -29.50
N LYS A 103 -10.54 -17.90 -29.94
CA LYS A 103 -11.23 -17.70 -31.21
C LYS A 103 -12.46 -16.78 -31.08
N GLY A 104 -12.77 -16.30 -29.87
CA GLY A 104 -13.93 -15.47 -29.60
C GLY A 104 -15.24 -16.24 -29.45
N GLU A 105 -15.20 -17.57 -29.30
CA GLU A 105 -16.39 -18.40 -29.12
C GLU A 105 -16.79 -18.44 -27.63
N GLU A 106 -18.09 -18.36 -27.35
CA GLU A 106 -18.64 -18.49 -25.99
C GLU A 106 -18.33 -19.88 -25.41
N VAL A 107 -17.73 -19.89 -24.22
CA VAL A 107 -17.39 -21.12 -23.50
C VAL A 107 -17.73 -20.98 -22.02
N GLU A 108 -17.98 -22.12 -21.37
CA GLU A 108 -18.06 -22.21 -19.93
C GLU A 108 -16.69 -22.62 -19.36
N VAL A 109 -16.12 -21.78 -18.52
CA VAL A 109 -14.83 -22.02 -17.86
C VAL A 109 -15.10 -22.54 -16.45
N VAL A 110 -14.53 -23.70 -16.16
CA VAL A 110 -14.51 -24.29 -14.81
C VAL A 110 -13.06 -24.59 -14.46
N THR A 111 -12.55 -23.96 -13.40
CA THR A 111 -11.18 -24.28 -12.96
C THR A 111 -11.21 -25.50 -12.04
N THR A 112 -10.56 -26.58 -12.46
CA THR A 112 -10.38 -27.80 -11.65
C THR A 112 -9.08 -27.73 -10.84
N GLY A 113 -8.95 -28.56 -9.79
CA GLY A 113 -7.77 -28.58 -8.92
C GLY A 113 -7.92 -27.84 -7.58
N ARG A 114 -6.80 -27.58 -6.92
CA ARG A 114 -6.70 -26.77 -5.68
C ARG A 114 -6.27 -25.36 -6.05
N HIS A 115 -7.05 -24.37 -5.64
CA HIS A 115 -6.76 -22.95 -5.82
C HIS A 115 -6.86 -22.26 -4.47
N ASP A 116 -6.16 -21.14 -4.31
CA ASP A 116 -6.23 -20.38 -3.08
C ASP A 116 -7.65 -19.83 -2.88
N PRO A 117 -8.31 -20.13 -1.75
CA PRO A 117 -9.60 -19.52 -1.42
C PRO A 117 -9.45 -18.04 -1.05
N CYS A 118 -8.25 -17.63 -0.62
CA CYS A 118 -7.93 -16.26 -0.27
C CYS A 118 -6.46 -15.96 -0.62
N VAL A 119 -6.24 -15.16 -1.67
CA VAL A 119 -4.90 -14.67 -2.05
C VAL A 119 -4.29 -13.72 -1.01
N GLY A 120 -5.11 -13.11 -0.15
CA GLY A 120 -4.66 -12.16 0.86
C GLY A 120 -3.64 -12.73 1.83
N ILE A 121 -3.81 -13.97 2.28
CA ILE A 121 -2.88 -14.59 3.26
C ILE A 121 -1.45 -14.64 2.70
N ARG A 122 -1.32 -14.97 1.41
CA ARG A 122 -0.02 -15.07 0.73
C ARG A 122 0.53 -13.71 0.29
N ALA A 123 -0.32 -12.69 0.21
CA ALA A 123 0.09 -11.34 -0.15
C ALA A 123 0.81 -10.61 0.99
N VAL A 124 0.62 -11.02 2.26
CA VAL A 124 1.27 -10.40 3.43
C VAL A 124 2.79 -10.26 3.27
N PRO A 125 3.57 -11.35 3.08
CA PRO A 125 5.03 -11.23 2.95
C PRO A 125 5.45 -10.48 1.68
N ILE A 126 4.61 -10.47 0.63
CA ILE A 126 4.88 -9.73 -0.60
C ILE A 126 4.74 -8.23 -0.35
N ALA A 127 3.70 -7.82 0.37
CA ALA A 127 3.44 -6.43 0.72
C ALA A 127 4.53 -5.88 1.67
N GLU A 128 4.95 -6.68 2.67
CA GLU A 128 6.09 -6.34 3.53
C GLU A 128 7.37 -6.12 2.73
N ALA A 129 7.72 -7.06 1.84
CA ALA A 129 8.89 -6.94 0.99
C ALA A 129 8.83 -5.72 0.06
N MET A 130 7.66 -5.44 -0.51
CA MET A 130 7.47 -4.30 -1.40
C MET A 130 7.68 -2.98 -0.69
N ILE A 131 7.08 -2.79 0.50
CA ILE A 131 7.30 -1.59 1.31
C ILE A 131 8.78 -1.47 1.72
N ALA A 132 9.41 -2.57 2.14
CA ALA A 132 10.81 -2.56 2.53
C ALA A 132 11.75 -2.15 1.38
N ILE A 133 11.49 -2.63 0.16
CA ILE A 133 12.26 -2.28 -1.04
C ILE A 133 12.05 -0.80 -1.40
N THR A 134 10.82 -0.31 -1.41
CA THR A 134 10.52 1.11 -1.67
C THR A 134 11.20 2.02 -0.65
N LEU A 135 11.13 1.69 0.64
CA LEU A 135 11.80 2.46 1.70
C LEU A 135 13.32 2.42 1.56
N LEU A 136 13.89 1.27 1.22
CA LEU A 136 15.32 1.14 0.98
C LEU A 136 15.77 2.01 -0.20
N ASP A 137 14.99 2.07 -1.28
CA ASP A 137 15.30 2.92 -2.43
C ASP A 137 15.32 4.41 -2.02
N HIS A 138 14.29 4.90 -1.33
CA HIS A 138 14.28 6.27 -0.82
C HIS A 138 15.41 6.54 0.18
N TYR A 139 15.76 5.57 1.03
CA TYR A 139 16.90 5.69 1.94
C TYR A 139 18.23 5.83 1.21
N LEU A 140 18.46 5.03 0.16
CA LEU A 140 19.68 5.10 -0.65
C LEU A 140 19.75 6.40 -1.45
N ARG A 141 18.61 6.88 -2.00
CA ARG A 141 18.51 8.19 -2.67
C ARG A 141 18.86 9.33 -1.72
N ASP A 142 18.29 9.34 -0.51
CA ASP A 142 18.60 10.33 0.54
C ASP A 142 20.11 10.32 0.87
N LYS A 143 20.69 9.14 1.12
CA LYS A 143 22.12 8.99 1.38
C LYS A 143 23.03 9.50 0.26
N ALA A 144 22.61 9.36 -1.00
CA ALA A 144 23.40 9.76 -2.15
C ALA A 144 23.34 11.27 -2.42
N GLN A 145 22.19 11.90 -2.15
CA GLN A 145 21.93 13.31 -2.48
C GLN A 145 22.20 14.24 -1.29
N ASN A 146 21.87 13.80 -0.09
CA ASN A 146 21.95 14.59 1.12
C ASN A 146 23.16 14.15 1.94
N LYS A 147 24.07 15.09 2.21
CA LYS A 147 25.15 14.86 3.17
C LYS A 147 24.54 14.89 4.58
N LYS A 148 24.60 13.76 5.28
CA LYS A 148 24.58 13.74 6.74
C LYS A 148 25.98 13.98 7.26
#